data_AF-A0A3P7LIM1-F1
#
_entry.id   AF-A0A3P7LIM1-F1
#
_cell.length_a   1.000
_cell.length_b   1.000
_cell.length_c   1.000
_cell.angle_alpha   90.00
_cell.angle_beta   90.00
_cell.angle_gamma   90.00
#
_symmetry.space_group_name_H-M   'P 1'
#
loop_
_entity.id
_entity.type
_entity.pdbx_description
1 polymer ?
#
loop_
_entity_poly.entity_id
_entity_poly.type
_entity_poly.pdbx_seq_one_letter_code
_entity_poly.pdbx_strand_id
1 'polypeptide(L)'
;MLYSLADLLVAKRFCKGIETAILEASQLSGPSSSHKYYLSNLFEVIFNRKSEHCRKLRINNPDAVKRKLTRMIALGKDNLQVRKLLEVNVAPQVISDFDWTMSKFVHKGERTPSCHGIFEQAPDMSLEIQNQLRILQKTYEQVECDPTIPVSTKIPLMVEWWDLAQKAIVKSNVHKYTLKATVNQCNLALRDYVGDFIVQLHRENIPMLIFSAGIGNVIELLLERFHLRFDNVRVVSNFMDFNAEVLLLLLLDICRSICPPSTS
;
A
#
# COMPACT_ATOMS: atom_id res chain seq x y z
N MET A 1 3.62 9.64 -8.79
CA MET A 1 2.33 10.03 -8.20
C MET A 1 1.29 9.33 -9.01
N LEU A 2 0.72 8.26 -8.49
CA LEU A 2 -0.38 7.50 -9.09
C LEU A 2 -0.79 6.56 -7.97
N TYR A 3 -1.52 7.07 -6.98
CA TYR A 3 -2.37 6.31 -6.08
C TYR A 3 -3.47 7.27 -5.64
N SER A 4 -4.69 6.79 -5.90
CA SER A 4 -5.95 7.45 -6.15
C SER A 4 -6.33 8.48 -5.08
N LEU A 5 -7.16 9.47 -5.43
CA LEU A 5 -7.93 10.19 -4.42
C LEU A 5 -8.77 9.26 -3.52
N ALA A 6 -9.07 8.04 -3.97
CA ALA A 6 -9.62 6.97 -3.13
C ALA A 6 -8.66 6.59 -2.00
N ASP A 7 -7.36 6.43 -2.27
CA ASP A 7 -6.32 6.26 -1.25
C ASP A 7 -6.28 7.46 -0.30
N LEU A 8 -6.48 8.69 -0.81
CA LEU A 8 -6.48 9.90 0.01
C LEU A 8 -7.75 10.06 0.87
N LEU A 9 -8.90 9.55 0.42
CA LEU A 9 -10.16 9.53 1.16
C LEU A 9 -10.14 8.48 2.27
N VAL A 10 -9.67 7.30 1.92
CA VAL A 10 -9.46 6.18 2.82
C VAL A 10 -8.39 6.57 3.84
N ALA A 11 -7.25 7.12 3.40
CA ALA A 11 -6.21 7.64 4.28
C ALA A 11 -6.63 8.87 5.08
N LYS A 12 -7.49 9.79 4.58
CA LYS A 12 -7.97 10.93 5.38
C LYS A 12 -8.89 10.50 6.51
N ARG A 13 -9.79 9.53 6.29
CA ARG A 13 -10.62 8.96 7.38
C ARG A 13 -9.76 8.14 8.34
N PHE A 14 -8.79 7.39 7.81
CA PHE A 14 -7.80 6.64 8.59
C PHE A 14 -6.92 7.53 9.49
N CYS A 15 -6.35 8.61 8.93
CA CYS A 15 -5.50 9.58 9.63
C CYS A 15 -6.28 10.38 10.68
N LYS A 16 -7.54 10.74 10.43
CA LYS A 16 -8.37 11.45 11.41
C LYS A 16 -8.65 10.61 12.65
N GLY A 17 -8.75 9.28 12.50
CA GLY A 17 -8.81 8.33 13.63
C GLY A 17 -7.48 8.14 14.37
N ILE A 18 -6.34 8.34 13.68
CA ILE A 18 -4.99 8.21 14.24
C ILE A 18 -4.56 9.48 15.01
N GLU A 19 -4.86 10.67 14.50
CA GLU A 19 -4.42 11.95 15.11
C GLU A 19 -5.03 12.19 16.49
N THR A 20 -6.29 11.80 16.71
CA THR A 20 -6.95 11.96 18.02
C THR A 20 -6.35 11.05 19.09
N ALA A 21 -5.74 9.92 18.71
CA ALA A 21 -5.21 8.91 19.63
C ALA A 21 -3.73 9.09 19.99
N ILE A 22 -2.95 9.81 19.18
CA ILE A 22 -1.50 10.05 19.41
C ILE A 22 -1.25 10.94 20.63
N LEU A 23 -2.23 11.74 21.06
CA LEU A 23 -2.12 12.67 22.20
C LEU A 23 -2.05 11.98 23.57
N GLU A 24 -2.55 10.75 23.71
CA GLU A 24 -2.70 10.10 25.04
C GLU A 24 -1.46 9.30 25.50
N ALA A 25 -0.53 8.97 24.59
CA ALA A 25 0.59 8.06 24.88
C ALA A 25 1.91 8.78 25.20
N SER A 26 1.86 9.83 26.03
CA SER A 26 3.00 10.72 26.29
C SER A 26 3.32 10.92 27.77
N GLN A 27 3.60 9.85 28.50
CA GLN A 27 4.44 9.89 29.70
C GLN A 27 5.23 8.59 29.82
N LEU A 28 6.57 8.64 29.65
CA LEU A 28 7.58 7.84 30.39
C LEU A 28 9.00 7.91 29.79
N SER A 29 9.94 7.44 30.62
CA SER A 29 11.40 7.61 30.76
C SER A 29 12.30 7.50 29.52
N GLY A 30 13.44 8.21 29.60
CA GLY A 30 14.42 8.38 28.51
C GLY A 30 15.27 7.15 28.15
N PRO A 31 15.96 7.19 26.99
CA PRO A 31 16.62 6.03 26.38
C PRO A 31 17.92 5.58 27.09
N SER A 32 18.19 4.27 27.04
CA SER A 32 19.42 3.62 27.52
C SER A 32 20.67 4.01 26.70
N SER A 33 21.86 3.70 27.21
CA SER A 33 23.15 4.05 26.58
C SER A 33 23.35 3.41 25.19
N SER A 34 22.85 2.20 24.96
CA SER A 34 22.91 1.55 23.63
C SER A 34 21.99 2.25 22.62
N HIS A 35 20.77 2.62 23.04
CA HIS A 35 19.82 3.36 22.20
C HIS A 35 20.35 4.73 21.78
N LYS A 36 21.10 5.41 22.66
CA LYS A 36 21.74 6.70 22.35
C LYS A 36 22.77 6.57 21.21
N TYR A 37 23.55 5.49 21.18
CA TYR A 37 24.52 5.23 20.11
C TYR A 37 23.84 5.00 18.75
N TYR A 38 22.81 4.15 18.70
CA TYR A 38 22.03 3.90 17.47
C TYR A 38 21.36 5.17 16.95
N LEU A 39 20.76 5.97 17.83
CA LEU A 39 20.14 7.25 17.47
C LEU A 39 21.16 8.24 16.91
N SER A 40 22.34 8.33 17.51
CA SER A 40 23.41 9.21 17.02
C SER A 40 23.84 8.82 15.62
N ASN A 41 24.13 7.54 15.37
CA ASN A 41 24.51 7.05 14.04
C ASN A 41 23.38 7.26 13.01
N LEU A 42 22.14 6.98 13.39
CA LEU A 42 20.97 7.18 12.52
C LEU A 42 20.82 8.65 12.13
N PHE A 43 20.94 9.57 13.08
CA PHE A 43 20.80 11.00 12.81
C PHE A 43 21.95 11.55 11.98
N GLU A 44 23.17 11.06 12.18
CA GLU A 44 24.32 11.40 11.33
C GLU A 44 24.09 10.97 9.87
N VAL A 45 23.58 9.76 9.64
CA VAL A 45 23.28 9.28 8.29
C VAL A 45 22.16 10.11 7.66
N ILE A 46 21.02 10.26 8.34
CA ILE A 46 19.81 10.88 7.80
C ILE A 46 19.96 12.39 7.59
N PHE A 47 20.47 13.11 8.59
CA PHE A 47 20.42 14.57 8.62
C PHE A 47 21.75 15.24 8.21
N ASN A 48 22.89 14.58 8.44
CA ASN A 48 24.20 15.12 8.05
C ASN A 48 24.69 14.62 6.69
N ARG A 49 23.81 13.94 5.92
CA ARG A 49 23.97 13.59 4.50
C ARG A 49 25.29 12.89 4.16
N LYS A 50 25.84 12.12 5.10
CA LYS A 50 27.09 11.37 4.92
C LYS A 50 26.99 10.21 3.91
N SER A 51 25.79 9.89 3.42
CA SER A 51 25.59 8.90 2.36
C SER A 51 24.98 9.49 1.10
N GLU A 52 25.37 8.96 -0.06
CA GLU A 52 24.80 9.32 -1.36
C GLU A 52 23.28 9.10 -1.43
N HIS A 53 22.77 8.11 -0.70
CA HIS A 53 21.33 7.79 -0.61
C HIS A 53 20.51 8.95 -0.01
N CYS A 54 21.13 9.80 0.80
CA CYS A 54 20.45 10.92 1.47
C CYS A 54 20.22 12.14 0.57
N ARG A 55 20.79 12.18 -0.65
CA ARG A 55 20.58 13.31 -1.59
C ARG A 55 19.13 13.44 -2.07
N LYS A 56 18.40 12.32 -2.10
CA LYS A 56 16.97 12.27 -2.49
C LYS A 56 16.03 12.54 -1.31
N LEU A 57 16.55 12.55 -0.09
CA LEU A 57 15.75 12.73 1.12
C LEU A 57 15.35 14.20 1.29
N ARG A 58 14.04 14.46 1.38
CA ARG A 58 13.48 15.79 1.63
C ARG A 58 12.65 15.71 2.90
N ILE A 59 13.07 16.44 3.95
CA ILE A 59 12.38 16.49 5.24
C ILE A 59 11.99 17.94 5.51
N ASN A 60 10.69 18.20 5.63
CA ASN A 60 10.17 19.53 5.89
C ASN A 60 10.45 20.00 7.33
N ASN A 61 10.27 19.11 8.32
CA ASN A 61 10.52 19.40 9.74
C ASN A 61 11.47 18.35 10.36
N PRO A 62 12.79 18.60 10.32
CA PRO A 62 13.79 17.67 10.84
C PRO A 62 13.59 17.33 12.32
N ASP A 63 13.23 18.30 13.15
CA ASP A 63 13.10 18.09 14.59
C ASP A 63 11.90 17.23 14.94
N ALA A 64 10.78 17.38 14.20
CA ALA A 64 9.64 16.50 14.34
C ALA A 64 10.00 15.05 13.98
N VAL A 65 10.79 14.84 12.92
CA VAL A 65 11.26 13.49 12.55
C VAL A 65 12.21 12.93 13.61
N LYS A 66 13.17 13.71 14.12
CA LYS A 66 14.06 13.30 15.22
C LYS A 66 13.25 12.87 16.45
N ARG A 67 12.27 13.67 16.87
CA ARG A 67 11.40 13.31 18.02
C ARG A 67 10.65 12.01 17.79
N LYS A 68 10.08 11.80 16.60
CA LYS A 68 9.37 10.55 16.25
C LYS A 68 10.31 9.34 16.30
N LEU A 69 11.50 9.44 15.70
CA LEU A 69 12.49 8.35 15.70
C LEU A 69 13.02 8.03 17.10
N THR A 70 13.35 9.06 17.89
CA THR A 70 13.74 8.88 19.31
C THR A 70 12.64 8.16 20.09
N ARG A 71 11.37 8.56 19.90
CA ARG A 71 10.23 7.92 20.54
C ARG A 71 10.09 6.45 20.10
N MET A 72 10.17 6.15 18.81
CA MET A 72 10.10 4.78 18.30
C MET A 72 11.17 3.87 18.91
N ILE A 73 12.41 4.36 19.00
CA ILE A 73 13.52 3.59 19.59
C ILE A 73 13.36 3.43 21.10
N ALA A 74 12.94 4.48 21.82
CA ALA A 74 12.74 4.42 23.26
C ALA A 74 11.58 3.48 23.65
N LEU A 75 10.50 3.47 22.87
CA LEU A 75 9.32 2.64 23.11
C LEU A 75 9.54 1.16 22.74
N GLY A 76 10.46 0.87 21.81
CA GLY A 76 10.74 -0.49 21.36
C GLY A 76 9.63 -1.07 20.48
N LYS A 77 9.87 -2.27 19.94
CA LYS A 77 9.02 -2.89 18.92
C LYS A 77 7.57 -3.11 19.38
N ASP A 78 7.36 -3.49 20.63
CA ASP A 78 6.04 -3.87 21.16
C ASP A 78 5.06 -2.68 21.21
N ASN A 79 5.59 -1.45 21.17
CA ASN A 79 4.86 -0.19 21.29
C ASN A 79 4.81 0.61 19.98
N LEU A 80 5.20 0.02 18.84
CA LEU A 80 5.06 0.62 17.52
C LEU A 80 3.63 0.56 16.96
N GLN A 81 2.66 0.11 17.77
CA GLN A 81 1.31 -0.16 17.33
C GLN A 81 0.63 1.12 16.83
N VAL A 82 0.18 1.10 15.58
CA VAL A 82 -0.99 1.88 15.19
C VAL A 82 -2.17 1.16 15.85
N ARG A 83 -2.98 1.86 16.65
CA ARG A 83 -4.06 1.28 17.47
C ARG A 83 -4.81 0.19 16.69
N LYS A 84 -5.11 -0.94 17.37
CA LYS A 84 -5.87 -2.08 16.83
C LYS A 84 -6.94 -1.58 15.86
N LEU A 85 -6.80 -1.90 14.58
CA LEU A 85 -7.92 -1.74 13.66
C LEU A 85 -8.99 -2.71 14.16
N LEU A 86 -9.99 -2.16 14.86
CA LEU A 86 -11.04 -2.93 15.53
C LEU A 86 -11.74 -3.88 14.55
N GLU A 87 -11.76 -3.52 13.27
CA GLU A 87 -12.44 -4.24 12.19
C GLU A 87 -11.54 -5.28 11.49
N VAL A 88 -10.21 -5.16 11.57
CA VAL A 88 -9.25 -6.13 10.98
C VAL A 88 -8.70 -7.10 12.03
N ASN A 89 -9.02 -6.89 13.32
CA ASN A 89 -8.48 -7.60 14.47
C ASN A 89 -6.94 -7.69 14.48
N VAL A 90 -6.28 -6.71 13.87
CA VAL A 90 -4.82 -6.60 13.77
C VAL A 90 -4.43 -5.24 14.33
N ALA A 91 -3.40 -5.20 15.17
CA ALA A 91 -2.72 -3.97 15.59
C ALA A 91 -1.44 -3.85 14.76
N PRO A 92 -1.51 -3.34 13.51
CA PRO A 92 -0.34 -3.27 12.66
C PRO A 92 0.63 -2.25 13.26
N GLN A 93 1.89 -2.64 13.32
CA GLN A 93 2.98 -1.77 13.73
C GLN A 93 3.61 -1.10 12.50
N VAL A 94 3.50 -1.75 11.33
CA VAL A 94 3.91 -1.22 10.04
C VAL A 94 2.71 -1.23 9.10
N ILE A 95 2.44 -0.09 8.46
CA ILE A 95 1.44 0.04 7.41
C ILE A 95 2.12 0.59 6.18
N SER A 96 1.91 -0.03 5.03
CA SER A 96 2.49 0.41 3.77
C SER A 96 1.55 0.14 2.62
N ASP A 97 1.53 1.07 1.67
CA ASP A 97 1.03 0.81 0.33
C ASP A 97 1.98 -0.17 -0.41
N PHE A 98 1.50 -0.79 -1.49
CA PHE A 98 2.23 -1.79 -2.26
C PHE A 98 2.81 -1.23 -3.56
N ASP A 99 1.93 -0.87 -4.50
CA ASP A 99 2.37 -0.56 -5.85
C ASP A 99 3.20 0.73 -5.85
N TRP A 100 4.33 0.72 -6.53
CA TRP A 100 5.35 1.77 -6.55
C TRP A 100 5.83 2.31 -5.18
N THR A 101 5.38 1.74 -4.07
CA THR A 101 5.83 2.00 -2.69
C THR A 101 6.76 0.89 -2.22
N MET A 102 6.31 -0.36 -2.31
CA MET A 102 7.14 -1.57 -2.19
C MET A 102 7.70 -1.99 -3.53
N SER A 103 6.93 -1.91 -4.61
CA SER A 103 7.44 -2.16 -5.96
C SER A 103 8.22 -0.94 -6.49
N LYS A 104 9.20 -1.18 -7.36
CA LYS A 104 9.94 -0.11 -8.05
C LYS A 104 8.99 0.63 -8.99
N PHE A 105 9.16 1.94 -9.15
CA PHE A 105 8.42 2.75 -10.13
C PHE A 105 8.95 2.55 -11.56
N VAL A 106 10.26 2.35 -11.69
CA VAL A 106 10.97 2.04 -12.94
C VAL A 106 11.98 0.94 -12.63
N HIS A 107 12.08 -0.05 -13.52
CA HIS A 107 13.03 -1.15 -13.44
C HIS A 107 13.67 -1.37 -14.81
N LYS A 108 15.02 -1.42 -14.85
CA LYS A 108 15.79 -1.59 -16.10
C LYS A 108 15.44 -0.56 -17.19
N GLY A 109 15.14 0.68 -16.79
CA GLY A 109 14.76 1.76 -17.71
C GLY A 109 13.30 1.77 -18.13
N GLU A 110 12.51 0.75 -17.76
CA GLU A 110 11.10 0.62 -18.12
C GLU A 110 10.17 0.90 -16.95
N ARG A 111 8.98 1.38 -17.25
CA ARG A 111 7.90 1.56 -16.28
C ARG A 111 7.44 0.17 -15.81
N THR A 112 7.45 -0.06 -14.50
CA THR A 112 6.87 -1.28 -13.94
C THR A 112 5.35 -1.17 -13.89
N PRO A 113 4.62 -2.28 -14.06
CA PRO A 113 3.17 -2.29 -13.95
C PRO A 113 2.73 -2.14 -12.48
N SER A 114 1.55 -1.56 -12.27
CA SER A 114 0.79 -1.71 -11.01
C SER A 114 0.08 -3.07 -10.98
N CYS A 115 -0.58 -3.41 -9.87
CA CYS A 115 -1.40 -4.63 -9.78
C CYS A 115 -2.49 -4.70 -10.87
N HIS A 116 -3.15 -3.58 -11.16
CA HIS A 116 -4.11 -3.48 -12.26
C HIS A 116 -3.42 -3.67 -13.62
N GLY A 117 -2.26 -3.05 -13.83
CA GLY A 117 -1.50 -3.22 -15.07
C GLY A 117 -1.02 -4.65 -15.31
N ILE A 118 -0.72 -5.42 -14.25
CA ILE A 118 -0.41 -6.85 -14.35
C ILE A 118 -1.67 -7.63 -14.76
N PHE A 119 -2.81 -7.34 -14.14
CA PHE A 119 -4.08 -8.00 -14.45
C PHE A 119 -4.49 -7.77 -15.92
N GLU A 120 -4.32 -6.55 -16.43
CA GLU A 120 -4.62 -6.18 -17.82
C GLU A 120 -3.73 -6.88 -18.87
N GLN A 121 -2.61 -7.46 -18.45
CA GLN A 121 -1.72 -8.25 -19.31
C GLN A 121 -2.12 -9.72 -19.38
N ALA A 122 -3.21 -10.14 -18.71
CA ALA A 122 -3.69 -11.50 -18.76
C ALA A 122 -4.06 -11.91 -20.20
N PRO A 123 -3.53 -13.03 -20.72
CA PRO A 123 -3.86 -13.52 -22.07
C PRO A 123 -5.36 -13.69 -22.35
N ASP A 124 -6.15 -14.01 -21.32
CA ASP A 124 -7.60 -14.18 -21.44
C ASP A 124 -8.34 -12.86 -21.67
N MET A 125 -7.69 -11.72 -21.39
CA MET A 125 -8.31 -10.41 -21.55
C MET A 125 -8.27 -9.96 -23.01
N SER A 126 -9.45 -9.82 -23.61
CA SER A 126 -9.59 -9.36 -24.99
C SER A 126 -8.98 -7.95 -25.19
N LEU A 127 -8.47 -7.69 -26.40
CA LEU A 127 -7.91 -6.39 -26.75
C LEU A 127 -8.94 -5.25 -26.64
N GLU A 128 -10.21 -5.55 -26.87
CA GLU A 128 -11.32 -4.60 -26.68
C GLU A 128 -11.43 -4.15 -25.22
N ILE A 129 -11.43 -5.09 -24.28
CA ILE A 129 -11.50 -4.79 -22.85
C ILE A 129 -10.24 -4.06 -22.38
N GLN A 130 -9.06 -4.49 -22.83
CA GLN A 130 -7.81 -3.79 -22.53
C GLN A 130 -7.86 -2.32 -23.01
N ASN A 131 -8.36 -2.09 -24.23
CA ASN A 131 -8.49 -0.74 -24.76
C ASN A 131 -9.52 0.08 -23.98
N GLN A 132 -10.65 -0.52 -23.59
CA GLN A 132 -11.65 0.12 -22.73
C GLN A 132 -11.04 0.56 -21.40
N LEU A 133 -10.29 -0.33 -20.72
CA LEU A 133 -9.62 -0.02 -19.45
C LEU A 133 -8.57 1.09 -19.60
N ARG A 134 -7.76 1.05 -20.67
CA ARG A 134 -6.79 2.13 -20.97
C ARG A 134 -7.46 3.48 -21.21
N ILE A 135 -8.60 3.50 -21.90
CA ILE A 135 -9.36 4.74 -22.13
C ILE A 135 -9.91 5.29 -20.81
N LEU A 136 -10.49 4.42 -19.98
CA LEU A 136 -10.97 4.79 -18.65
C LEU A 136 -9.82 5.38 -17.81
N GLN A 137 -8.70 4.67 -17.71
CA GLN A 137 -7.53 5.15 -16.98
C GLN A 137 -7.09 6.53 -17.48
N LYS A 138 -6.85 6.68 -18.78
CA LYS A 138 -6.38 7.95 -19.34
C LYS A 138 -7.34 9.12 -19.06
N THR A 139 -8.64 8.85 -19.05
CA THR A 139 -9.68 9.87 -18.81
C THR A 139 -9.71 10.29 -17.34
N TYR A 140 -9.77 9.33 -16.42
CA TYR A 140 -9.94 9.63 -15.00
C TYR A 140 -8.63 10.01 -14.30
N GLU A 141 -7.48 9.53 -14.76
CA GLU A 141 -6.16 9.93 -14.22
C GLU A 141 -5.90 11.43 -14.42
N GLN A 142 -6.35 12.01 -15.54
CA GLN A 142 -6.26 13.45 -15.79
C GLN A 142 -7.04 14.24 -14.74
N VAL A 143 -8.27 13.80 -14.43
CA VAL A 143 -9.11 14.42 -13.40
C VAL A 143 -8.50 14.23 -12.01
N GLU A 144 -8.00 13.04 -11.71
CA GLU A 144 -7.39 12.71 -10.42
C GLU A 144 -6.19 13.61 -10.12
N CYS A 145 -5.31 13.79 -11.11
CA CYS A 145 -4.08 14.55 -10.97
C CYS A 145 -4.27 16.07 -11.06
N ASP A 146 -5.41 16.55 -11.56
CA ASP A 146 -5.66 17.98 -11.75
C ASP A 146 -5.78 18.71 -10.40
N PRO A 147 -4.83 19.57 -10.00
CA PRO A 147 -4.88 20.26 -8.71
C PRO A 147 -5.99 21.32 -8.63
N THR A 148 -6.58 21.72 -9.76
CA THR A 148 -7.63 22.75 -9.83
C THR A 148 -9.02 22.20 -9.49
N ILE A 149 -9.22 20.88 -9.64
CA ILE A 149 -10.50 20.25 -9.34
C ILE A 149 -10.60 19.97 -7.83
N PRO A 150 -11.66 20.43 -7.14
CA PRO A 150 -11.84 20.17 -5.72
C PRO A 150 -11.93 18.67 -5.40
N VAL A 151 -11.35 18.28 -4.26
CA VAL A 151 -11.40 16.90 -3.76
C VAL A 151 -12.83 16.36 -3.73
N SER A 152 -13.80 17.15 -3.24
CA SER A 152 -15.22 16.78 -3.17
C SER A 152 -15.83 16.41 -4.52
N THR A 153 -15.39 17.05 -5.59
CA THR A 153 -15.86 16.79 -6.97
C THR A 153 -15.18 15.55 -7.55
N LYS A 154 -13.93 15.29 -7.18
CA LYS A 154 -13.19 14.11 -7.63
C LYS A 154 -13.73 12.81 -7.02
N ILE A 155 -14.22 12.84 -5.79
CA ILE A 155 -14.76 11.64 -5.09
C ILE A 155 -15.75 10.85 -5.95
N PRO A 156 -16.89 11.42 -6.39
CA PRO A 156 -17.88 10.67 -7.16
C PRO A 156 -17.31 10.16 -8.50
N LEU A 157 -16.37 10.90 -9.12
CA LEU A 157 -15.71 10.49 -10.36
C LEU A 157 -14.78 9.29 -10.16
N MET A 158 -14.08 9.21 -9.03
CA MET A 158 -13.26 8.03 -8.70
C MET A 158 -14.12 6.80 -8.41
N VAL A 159 -15.30 6.98 -7.81
CA VAL A 159 -16.27 5.89 -7.60
C VAL A 159 -16.85 5.42 -8.93
N GLU A 160 -17.20 6.33 -9.83
CA GLU A 160 -17.66 5.99 -11.18
C GLU A 160 -16.58 5.24 -11.97
N TRP A 161 -15.34 5.74 -11.96
CA TRP A 161 -14.21 5.05 -12.60
C TRP A 161 -14.07 3.63 -12.09
N TRP A 162 -14.11 3.44 -10.76
CA TRP A 162 -14.03 2.12 -10.13
C TRP A 162 -15.13 1.19 -10.63
N ASP A 163 -16.40 1.64 -10.63
CA ASP A 163 -17.54 0.84 -11.08
C ASP A 163 -17.43 0.45 -12.57
N LEU A 164 -17.02 1.39 -13.44
CA LEU A 164 -16.81 1.14 -14.86
C LEU A 164 -15.66 0.14 -15.11
N ALA A 165 -14.53 0.31 -14.42
CA ALA A 165 -13.39 -0.58 -14.53
C ALA A 165 -13.74 -1.98 -14.04
N GLN A 166 -14.42 -2.09 -12.89
CA GLN A 166 -14.88 -3.36 -12.35
C GLN A 166 -15.81 -4.10 -13.33
N LYS A 167 -16.77 -3.40 -13.94
CA LYS A 167 -17.67 -3.99 -14.96
C LYS A 167 -16.91 -4.52 -16.17
N ALA A 168 -15.88 -3.82 -16.63
CA ALA A 168 -15.03 -4.26 -17.74
C ALA A 168 -14.17 -5.48 -17.35
N ILE A 169 -13.59 -5.45 -16.15
CA ILE A 169 -12.79 -6.55 -15.58
C ILE A 169 -13.62 -7.82 -15.43
N VAL A 170 -14.83 -7.75 -14.88
CA VAL A 170 -15.70 -8.94 -14.74
C VAL A 170 -16.05 -9.55 -16.09
N LYS A 171 -16.31 -8.72 -17.11
CA LYS A 171 -16.59 -9.20 -18.48
C LYS A 171 -15.42 -9.93 -19.13
N SER A 172 -14.20 -9.74 -18.64
CA SER A 172 -13.01 -10.38 -19.21
C SER A 172 -12.93 -11.88 -18.98
N ASN A 173 -13.68 -12.42 -18.00
CA ASN A 173 -13.65 -13.83 -17.62
C ASN A 173 -12.22 -14.38 -17.38
N VAL A 174 -11.30 -13.55 -16.89
CA VAL A 174 -9.92 -13.96 -16.61
C VAL A 174 -9.92 -15.14 -15.63
N HIS A 175 -9.20 -16.20 -15.99
CA HIS A 175 -9.04 -17.37 -15.14
C HIS A 175 -7.98 -17.16 -14.07
N LYS A 176 -8.20 -17.77 -12.89
CA LYS A 176 -7.27 -17.71 -11.76
C LYS A 176 -5.88 -18.21 -12.10
N TYR A 177 -5.77 -19.27 -12.90
CA TYR A 177 -4.50 -19.85 -13.32
C TYR A 177 -3.73 -18.94 -14.29
N THR A 178 -4.46 -18.32 -15.22
CA THR A 178 -3.89 -17.33 -16.15
C THR A 178 -3.32 -16.15 -15.38
N LEU A 179 -4.05 -15.65 -14.38
CA LEU A 179 -3.57 -14.58 -13.51
C LEU A 179 -2.25 -14.96 -12.82
N LYS A 180 -2.16 -16.16 -12.24
CA LYS A 180 -0.93 -16.63 -11.60
C LYS A 180 0.24 -16.72 -12.59
N ALA A 181 0.00 -17.19 -13.81
CA ALA A 181 1.02 -17.21 -14.86
C ALA A 181 1.48 -15.79 -15.23
N THR A 182 0.55 -14.86 -15.43
CA THR A 182 0.84 -13.44 -15.72
C THR A 182 1.65 -12.78 -14.60
N VAL A 183 1.28 -13.01 -13.34
CA VAL A 183 2.02 -12.49 -12.18
C VAL A 183 3.46 -13.03 -12.13
N ASN A 184 3.67 -14.30 -12.48
CA ASN A 184 5.02 -14.89 -12.50
C ASN A 184 5.89 -14.37 -13.66
N GLN A 185 5.28 -13.96 -14.76
CA GLN A 185 5.97 -13.49 -15.97
C GLN A 185 6.12 -11.96 -16.03
N CYS A 186 5.40 -11.21 -15.18
CA CYS A 186 5.42 -9.75 -15.25
C CYS A 186 6.79 -9.15 -14.92
N ASN A 187 7.08 -8.01 -15.55
CA ASN A 187 8.28 -7.20 -15.30
C ASN A 187 8.10 -6.29 -14.06
N LEU A 188 7.82 -6.91 -12.91
CA LEU A 188 7.77 -6.22 -11.62
C LEU A 188 9.01 -6.57 -10.79
N ALA A 189 9.59 -5.55 -10.17
CA ALA A 189 10.67 -5.71 -9.20
C ALA A 189 10.32 -4.96 -7.91
N LEU A 190 10.65 -5.53 -6.76
CA LEU A 190 10.57 -4.85 -5.48
C LEU A 190 11.68 -3.78 -5.38
N ARG A 191 11.43 -2.72 -4.60
CA ARG A 191 12.45 -1.75 -4.22
C ARG A 191 13.54 -2.44 -3.42
N ASP A 192 14.74 -1.86 -3.47
CA ASP A 192 15.89 -2.41 -2.78
C ASP A 192 15.59 -2.51 -1.27
N TYR A 193 16.03 -3.61 -0.65
CA TYR A 193 15.84 -3.93 0.76
C TYR A 193 14.39 -4.17 1.23
N VAL A 194 13.38 -4.14 0.36
CA VAL A 194 12.00 -4.48 0.77
C VAL A 194 11.88 -5.94 1.24
N GLY A 195 12.55 -6.86 0.55
CA GLY A 195 12.59 -8.27 0.97
C GLY A 195 13.20 -8.43 2.37
N ASP A 196 14.39 -7.85 2.58
CA ASP A 196 15.08 -7.87 3.87
C ASP A 196 14.25 -7.22 4.98
N PHE A 197 13.59 -6.10 4.67
CA PHE A 197 12.70 -5.40 5.58
C PHE A 197 11.56 -6.31 6.05
N ILE A 198 10.83 -6.94 5.12
CA ILE A 198 9.71 -7.83 5.47
C ILE A 198 10.19 -9.06 6.26
N VAL A 199 11.32 -9.66 5.85
CA VAL A 199 11.94 -10.78 6.58
C VAL A 199 12.32 -10.36 8.00
N GLN A 200 12.86 -9.15 8.19
CA GLN A 200 13.21 -8.63 9.51
C GLN A 200 11.96 -8.41 10.38
N LEU A 201 10.87 -7.88 9.81
CA LEU A 201 9.61 -7.75 10.54
C LEU A 201 9.08 -9.11 10.99
N HIS A 202 9.15 -10.13 10.12
CA HIS A 202 8.76 -11.50 10.46
C HIS A 202 9.60 -12.08 11.60
N ARG A 203 10.94 -11.97 11.53
CA ARG A 203 11.85 -12.44 12.60
C ARG A 203 11.55 -11.80 13.95
N GLU A 204 11.16 -10.53 13.94
CA GLU A 204 10.84 -9.78 15.16
C GLU A 204 9.38 -9.93 15.62
N ASN A 205 8.56 -10.68 14.87
CA ASN A 205 7.11 -10.82 15.05
C ASN A 205 6.36 -9.48 15.01
N ILE A 206 6.81 -8.56 14.16
CA ILE A 206 6.22 -7.24 13.98
C ILE A 206 5.08 -7.34 12.94
N PRO A 207 3.82 -7.05 13.30
CA PRO A 207 2.70 -7.12 12.37
C PRO A 207 2.79 -6.04 11.29
N MET A 208 2.68 -6.48 10.03
CA MET A 208 2.70 -5.62 8.85
C MET A 208 1.36 -5.68 8.13
N LEU A 209 0.79 -4.52 7.83
CA LEU A 209 -0.39 -4.37 7.00
C LEU A 209 0.02 -3.73 5.66
N ILE A 210 -0.14 -4.48 4.58
CA ILE A 210 -0.15 -3.96 3.23
C ILE A 210 -1.55 -3.43 2.97
N PHE A 211 -1.67 -2.12 2.80
CA PHE A 211 -2.94 -1.45 2.59
C PHE A 211 -2.91 -0.71 1.26
N SER A 212 -3.61 -1.25 0.26
CA SER A 212 -3.42 -0.83 -1.13
C SER A 212 -4.73 -0.84 -1.92
N ALA A 213 -4.96 0.22 -2.71
CA ALA A 213 -6.01 0.26 -3.72
C ALA A 213 -5.76 -0.63 -4.95
N GLY A 214 -4.65 -1.37 -5.00
CA GLY A 214 -4.40 -2.37 -6.03
C GLY A 214 -5.35 -3.57 -5.95
N ILE A 215 -4.93 -4.70 -6.55
CA ILE A 215 -5.69 -5.95 -6.52
C ILE A 215 -5.03 -6.91 -5.54
N GLY A 216 -5.73 -7.25 -4.46
CA GLY A 216 -5.26 -8.10 -3.37
C GLY A 216 -4.74 -9.46 -3.83
N ASN A 217 -5.44 -10.14 -4.74
CA ASN A 217 -4.99 -11.44 -5.27
C ASN A 217 -3.65 -11.32 -6.03
N VAL A 218 -3.42 -10.22 -6.74
CA VAL A 218 -2.15 -9.96 -7.43
C VAL A 218 -1.04 -9.70 -6.41
N ILE A 219 -1.31 -8.88 -5.38
CA ILE A 219 -0.36 -8.62 -4.29
C ILE A 219 0.03 -9.93 -3.60
N GLU A 220 -0.94 -10.77 -3.26
CA GLU A 220 -0.71 -12.06 -2.62
C GLU A 220 0.15 -13.00 -3.49
N LEU A 221 -0.16 -13.10 -4.77
CA LEU A 221 0.65 -13.89 -5.71
C LEU A 221 2.06 -13.34 -5.88
N LEU A 222 2.24 -12.01 -5.81
CA LEU A 222 3.57 -11.39 -5.82
C LEU A 222 4.33 -11.68 -4.53
N LEU A 223 3.68 -11.62 -3.36
CA LEU A 223 4.32 -12.01 -2.10
C LEU A 223 4.75 -13.48 -2.11
N GLU A 224 3.93 -14.37 -2.69
CA GLU A 224 4.31 -15.77 -2.92
C GLU A 224 5.52 -15.89 -3.85
N ARG A 225 5.49 -15.20 -5.00
CA ARG A 225 6.58 -15.18 -5.99
C ARG A 225 7.91 -14.74 -5.37
N PHE A 226 7.89 -13.77 -4.46
CA PHE A 226 9.10 -13.27 -3.79
C PHE A 226 9.45 -14.00 -2.49
N HIS A 227 8.70 -15.03 -2.10
CA HIS A 227 8.87 -15.75 -0.82
C HIS A 227 8.71 -14.85 0.42
N LEU A 228 7.77 -13.90 0.37
CA LEU A 228 7.51 -12.91 1.43
C LEU A 228 6.11 -13.04 2.04
N ARG A 229 5.37 -14.11 1.71
CA ARG A 229 4.06 -14.40 2.31
C ARG A 229 4.22 -15.01 3.71
N PHE A 230 4.56 -14.17 4.68
CA PHE A 230 4.66 -14.55 6.09
C PHE A 230 3.31 -14.38 6.82
N ASP A 231 3.18 -15.03 7.97
CA ASP A 231 1.99 -15.00 8.83
C ASP A 231 1.72 -13.63 9.48
N ASN A 232 2.78 -12.86 9.73
CA ASN A 232 2.72 -11.49 10.26
C ASN A 232 2.41 -10.43 9.18
N VAL A 233 2.28 -10.82 7.90
CA VAL A 233 1.93 -9.93 6.79
C VAL A 233 0.45 -10.10 6.43
N ARG A 234 -0.31 -9.01 6.52
CA ARG A 234 -1.72 -8.95 6.14
C ARG A 234 -1.91 -8.01 4.96
N VAL A 235 -2.80 -8.38 4.04
CA VAL A 235 -3.14 -7.56 2.87
C VAL A 235 -4.60 -7.13 2.99
N VAL A 236 -4.85 -5.83 2.95
CA VAL A 236 -6.19 -5.25 2.79
C VAL A 236 -6.19 -4.47 1.50
N SER A 237 -7.01 -4.91 0.55
CA SER A 237 -7.02 -4.45 -0.83
C SER A 237 -8.32 -4.85 -1.53
N ASN A 238 -8.40 -4.70 -2.85
CA ASN A 238 -9.55 -5.11 -3.64
C ASN A 238 -9.38 -6.56 -4.09
N PHE A 239 -10.21 -7.47 -3.62
CA PHE A 239 -10.06 -8.90 -3.88
C PHE A 239 -11.05 -9.39 -4.93
N MET A 240 -10.54 -10.19 -5.85
CA MET A 240 -11.30 -10.92 -6.84
C MET A 240 -11.94 -12.16 -6.20
N ASP A 241 -13.23 -12.32 -6.46
CA ASP A 241 -13.99 -13.52 -6.15
C ASP A 241 -14.16 -14.35 -7.42
N PHE A 242 -13.82 -15.64 -7.37
CA PHE A 242 -13.81 -16.54 -8.52
C PHE A 242 -14.87 -17.64 -8.33
N ASN A 243 -15.72 -17.87 -9.33
CA ASN A 243 -16.58 -19.05 -9.38
C ASN A 243 -15.89 -20.18 -10.15
N ALA A 244 -15.65 -21.33 -9.50
CA ALA A 244 -15.09 -22.54 -10.10
C ALA A 244 -13.90 -22.28 -11.07
N GLU A 245 -13.07 -21.26 -10.78
CA GLU A 245 -11.87 -20.76 -11.50
C GLU A 245 -12.02 -19.54 -12.43
N VAL A 246 -13.23 -19.00 -12.67
CA VAL A 246 -13.47 -17.78 -13.47
C VAL A 246 -13.76 -16.58 -12.56
N LEU A 247 -13.21 -15.40 -12.88
CA LEU A 247 -13.51 -14.17 -12.14
C LEU A 247 -15.01 -13.83 -12.22
N LEU A 248 -15.65 -13.74 -11.05
CA LEU A 248 -17.05 -13.38 -10.91
C LEU A 248 -17.21 -11.88 -10.59
N LEU A 249 -16.46 -11.38 -9.62
CA LEU A 249 -16.57 -10.02 -9.11
C LEU A 249 -15.24 -9.53 -8.54
N LEU A 250 -15.03 -8.22 -8.54
CA LEU A 250 -13.97 -7.56 -7.77
C LEU A 250 -14.61 -6.88 -6.55
N LEU A 251 -14.32 -7.37 -5.37
CA LEU A 251 -14.83 -6.85 -4.10
C LEU A 251 -13.91 -5.75 -3.59
N LEU A 252 -14.49 -4.57 -3.36
CA LEU A 252 -13.83 -3.46 -2.69
C LEU A 252 -13.80 -3.73 -1.17
N ASP A 253 -12.88 -4.56 -0.72
CA ASP A 253 -12.76 -4.94 0.70
C ASP A 253 -12.22 -3.78 1.56
N ILE A 254 -11.59 -2.79 0.92
CA ILE A 254 -11.15 -1.54 1.55
C ILE A 254 -12.32 -0.79 2.16
N CYS A 255 -13.48 -0.72 1.49
CA CYS A 255 -14.65 -0.01 2.03
C CYS A 255 -15.44 -0.84 3.03
N ARG A 256 -15.57 -2.17 2.83
CA ARG A 256 -16.28 -3.03 3.78
C ARG A 256 -15.55 -3.17 5.12
N SER A 257 -14.22 -3.12 5.11
CA SER A 257 -13.37 -3.20 6.31
C SER A 257 -13.20 -1.86 7.06
N ILE A 258 -13.83 -0.77 6.57
CA ILE A 258 -13.70 0.60 7.11
C ILE A 258 -15.08 1.26 7.34
N CYS A 259 -16.12 0.76 6.66
CA CYS A 259 -17.51 1.19 6.79
C CYS A 259 -18.43 -0.02 6.62
N PRO A 260 -18.76 -0.77 7.69
CA PRO A 260 -19.87 -1.70 7.62
C PRO A 260 -21.16 -0.94 7.29
N PRO A 261 -22.10 -1.53 6.54
CA PRO A 261 -23.42 -0.93 6.37
C PRO A 261 -24.00 -0.68 7.76
N SER A 262 -24.58 0.50 7.97
CA SER A 262 -25.30 0.81 9.19
C SER A 262 -26.34 -0.28 9.40
N THR A 263 -26.14 -1.10 10.42
CA THR A 263 -27.16 -2.03 10.90
C THR A 263 -28.33 -1.17 11.35
N SER A 264 -29.40 -1.16 10.55
CA SER A 264 -30.72 -0.69 10.93
C SER A 264 -31.30 -1.58 12.02
#